data_AF-K2J8H5-F1
#
_entry.id   AF-K2J8H5-F1
#
_cell.length_a   1.000
_cell.length_b   1.000
_cell.length_c   1.000
_cell.angle_alpha   90.00
_cell.angle_beta   90.00
_cell.angle_gamma   90.00
#
_symmetry.space_group_name_H-M   'P 1'
#
loop_
_entity.id
_entity.type
_entity.pdbx_description
1 polymer ?
#
loop_
_entity_poly.entity_id
_entity_poly.type
_entity_poly.pdbx_seq_one_letter_code
_entity_poly.pdbx_strand_id
1 'polypeptide(L)' 'MSSRGVNKVILIGNLGADPEVRYTQNSTAIANLSIATSETWKDKQTGEPREQTEWHRCVA' A
#
# COMPACT_ATOMS: atom_id res chain seq x y z
N MET A 1 7.17 -10.43 -29.04
CA MET A 1 7.28 -9.00 -28.71
C MET A 1 6.37 -8.73 -27.52
N SER A 2 6.88 -8.25 -26.38
CA SER A 2 5.95 -7.81 -25.32
C SER A 2 5.33 -6.49 -25.77
N SER A 3 4.00 -6.44 -25.82
CA SER A 3 3.27 -5.18 -25.98
C SER A 3 3.59 -4.26 -24.79
N ARG A 4 3.89 -2.98 -25.07
CA ARG A 4 3.99 -1.97 -24.02
C ARG A 4 2.60 -1.75 -23.41
N GLY A 5 2.51 -1.71 -22.09
CA GLY A 5 1.28 -1.46 -21.33
C GLY A 5 1.50 -0.40 -20.24
N VAL A 6 0.42 -0.02 -19.56
CA VAL A 6 0.47 0.90 -18.41
C VAL A 6 0.14 0.12 -17.15
N ASN A 7 1.07 0.13 -16.19
CA ASN A 7 0.82 -0.28 -14.81
C ASN A 7 0.96 0.95 -13.93
N LYS A 8 -0.14 1.37 -13.29
CA LYS A 8 -0.21 2.55 -12.43
C LYS A 8 -1.06 2.22 -11.22
N VAL A 9 -0.53 2.50 -10.04
CA VAL A 9 -1.23 2.40 -8.76
C VAL A 9 -1.25 3.79 -8.13
N ILE A 10 -2.40 4.20 -7.59
CA ILE A 10 -2.58 5.44 -6.81
C ILE A 10 -3.14 5.01 -5.45
N LEU A 11 -2.44 5.34 -4.37
CA LEU A 11 -2.84 5.01 -3.01
C LEU A 11 -3.02 6.29 -2.20
N ILE A 12 -4.10 6.34 -1.43
CA ILE A 12 -4.35 7.37 -0.41
C ILE A 12 -4.65 6.62 0.87
N GLY A 13 -3.79 6.78 1.88
CA GLY A 13 -3.88 6.01 3.11
C GLY A 13 -2.92 6.55 4.16
N ASN A 14 -2.81 5.81 5.26
CA ASN A 14 -2.00 6.21 6.42
C ASN A 14 -0.76 5.31 6.54
N LEU A 15 0.35 5.88 7.00
CA LEU A 15 1.52 5.06 7.37
C LEU A 15 1.21 4.24 8.62
N GLY A 16 1.52 2.94 8.58
CA GLY A 16 1.40 2.07 9.76
C GLY A 16 2.58 2.11 10.72
N ALA A 17 3.70 2.63 10.25
CA ALA A 17 4.93 2.82 11.01
C ALA A 17 5.78 3.90 10.32
N ASP A 18 6.80 4.38 11.03
CA ASP A 18 7.79 5.29 10.45
C ASP A 18 8.49 4.62 9.24
N PRO A 19 8.85 5.39 8.18
CA PRO A 19 9.55 4.85 7.03
C PRO A 19 10.88 4.16 7.41
N GLU A 20 11.09 2.93 6.92
CA GLU A 20 12.37 2.25 7.07
C GLU A 20 13.32 2.67 5.94
N VAL A 21 14.34 3.47 6.27
CA VAL A 21 15.36 3.93 5.31
C VAL A 21 16.64 3.11 5.44
N ARG A 22 17.11 2.57 4.31
CA ARG A 22 18.37 1.82 4.21
C ARG A 22 19.24 2.39 3.08
N TYR A 23 20.55 2.23 3.20
CA TYR A 23 21.50 2.62 2.15
C TYR A 23 22.09 1.36 1.51
N THR A 24 22.13 1.33 0.17
CA THR A 24 22.80 0.27 -0.57
C THR A 24 24.32 0.41 -0.47
N GLN A 25 25.06 -0.60 -0.95
CA GLN A 25 26.53 -0.54 -1.05
C GLN A 25 27.03 0.64 -1.89
N ASN A 26 26.20 1.15 -2.82
CA ASN A 26 26.50 2.32 -3.65
C ASN A 26 26.01 3.64 -3.01
N SER A 27 25.69 3.64 -1.71
CA SER A 27 25.17 4.79 -0.96
C SER A 27 23.84 5.35 -1.46
N THR A 28 23.08 4.59 -2.26
CA THR A 28 21.71 4.97 -2.66
C THR A 28 20.74 4.70 -1.51
N ALA A 29 19.96 5.71 -1.12
CA ALA A 29 18.90 5.56 -0.13
C ALA A 29 17.69 4.81 -0.74
N ILE A 30 17.12 3.89 0.04
CA ILE A 30 15.87 3.17 -0.26
C ILE A 30 14.97 3.29 0.97
N ALA A 31 13.72 3.72 0.77
CA ALA A 31 12.69 3.78 1.80
C ALA A 31 11.65 2.67 1.60
N ASN A 32 11.31 1.94 2.66
CA ASN A 32 10.14 1.07 2.69
C ASN A 32 9.03 1.76 3.49
N LEU A 33 7.84 1.81 2.89
CA LEU A 33 6.63 2.39 3.48
C LEU A 33 5.56 1.30 3.58
N SER A 34 4.84 1.26 4.71
CA SER A 34 3.65 0.42 4.89
C SER A 34 2.42 1.33 4.96
N ILE A 35 1.54 1.27 3.96
CA ILE A 35 0.37 2.13 3.84
C ILE A 35 -0.90 1.32 4.10
N ALA A 36 -1.70 1.73 5.07
CA ALA A 36 -3.02 1.20 5.34
C ALA A 36 -4.10 1.90 4.50
N THR A 37 -4.95 1.12 3.84
CA THR A 37 -6.21 1.59 3.23
C THR A 37 -7.37 0.76 3.77
N SER A 38 -8.43 1.39 4.26
CA SER A 38 -9.62 0.70 4.74
C SER A 38 -10.81 0.88 3.80
N GLU A 39 -11.56 -0.19 3.59
CA GLU A 39 -12.89 -0.15 2.99
C GLU A 39 -13.95 -0.53 4.03
N THR A 40 -15.04 0.24 4.09
CA THR A 40 -16.18 -0.03 4.97
C THR A 40 -17.42 -0.31 4.12
N TRP A 41 -18.11 -1.41 4.39
CA TRP A 41 -19.36 -1.75 3.69
C TRP A 41 -20.35 -2.41 4.65
N LYS A 42 -21.61 -2.48 4.22
CA LYS A 42 -22.66 -3.22 4.94
C LYS A 42 -22.70 -4.65 4.45
N ASP A 43 -22.56 -5.62 5.34
CA ASP A 43 -22.66 -7.04 5.00
C ASP A 43 -24.08 -7.38 4.52
N LYS A 44 -24.20 -8.08 3.39
CA LYS A 44 -25.50 -8.39 2.77
C LYS A 44 -26.29 -9.47 3.50
N GLN A 45 -25.63 -10.35 4.27
CA GLN A 45 -26.27 -11.44 4.99
C GLN A 45 -26.68 -11.01 6.40
N THR A 46 -25.83 -10.26 7.09
CA THR A 46 -26.07 -9.87 8.48
C THR A 46 -26.62 -8.45 8.62
N GLY A 47 -26.43 -7.58 7.63
CA GLY A 47 -26.82 -6.17 7.71
C GLY A 47 -25.91 -5.32 8.59
N GLU A 48 -24.82 -5.88 9.12
CA GLU A 48 -23.89 -5.17 10.00
C GLU A 48 -22.80 -4.43 9.20
N PRO A 49 -22.30 -3.28 9.69
CA PRO A 49 -21.10 -2.67 9.14
C PRO A 49 -19.89 -3.60 9.29
N ARG A 50 -19.11 -3.73 8.23
CA ARG A 50 -17.79 -4.38 8.23
C ARG A 50 -16.74 -3.41 7.72
N GLU A 51 -15.54 -3.54 8.26
CA GLU A 51 -14.35 -2.84 7.80
C GLU A 51 -13.27 -3.87 7.45
N GLN A 52 -12.57 -3.63 6.34
CA GLN A 52 -11.36 -4.38 5.98
C GLN A 52 -10.25 -3.41 5.65
N THR A 53 -9.11 -3.60 6.31
CA THR A 53 -7.89 -2.84 6.05
C THR A 53 -6.93 -3.68 5.21
N GLU A 54 -6.45 -3.10 4.12
CA GLU A 54 -5.34 -3.61 3.31
C GLU A 54 -4.05 -2.87 3.65
N TRP A 55 -2.93 -3.60 3.56
CA TRP A 55 -1.59 -3.07 3.82
C TRP A 55 -0.74 -3.16 2.56
N HIS A 56 -0.34 -2.00 2.05
CA HIS A 56 0.48 -1.88 0.85
C HIS A 56 1.92 -1.59 1.21
N ARG A 57 2.85 -2.41 0.70
CA ARG A 57 4.29 -2.15 0.82
C ARG A 57 4.78 -1.34 -0.37
N CYS A 58 5.11 -0.08 -0.16
CA CYS A 58 5.69 0.80 -1.17
C CYS A 58 7.22 0.92 -0.96
N VAL A 59 7.97 0.91 -2.05
CA VAL A 59 9.43 1.07 -2.06
C VAL A 59 9.77 2.31 -2.88
N ALA A 60 10.53 3.23 -2.30
CA ALA A 60 10.96 4.49 -2.92
C ALA A 60 12.48 4.66 -2.85
#